data_AF-A0A940G655-F1
#
_entry.id   AF-A0A940G655-F1
#
_cell.length_a   1.000
_cell.length_b   1.000
_cell.length_c   1.000
_cell.angle_alpha   90.00
_cell.angle_beta   90.00
_cell.angle_gamma   90.00
#
_symmetry.space_group_name_H-M   'P 1'
#
loop_
_entity.id
_entity.type
_entity.pdbx_description
1 polymer ?
#
loop_
_entity_poly.entity_id
_entity_poly.type
_entity_poly.pdbx_seq_one_letter_code
_entity_poly.pdbx_strand_id
1 'polypeptide(L)'
;MTEKSENGSMQVDVKLVRELAKMLDATNLTEIEVADGERRIRVARKPAAQNATFAAPAASAPAAIAAPAAAPVAAPAAPAAEAAPAADHANAIKSPMVGTCYLSPEPEAPTFVKVGDSVKAGQTLLIVEAMKVM
;
A
#
# COMPACT_ATOMS: atom_id res chain seq x y z
N MET A 1 -34.04 -49.06 -20.28
CA MET A 1 -34.69 -48.04 -19.44
C MET A 1 -33.82 -47.87 -18.20
N THR A 2 -32.96 -46.84 -18.17
CA THR A 2 -33.24 -45.54 -17.52
C THR A 2 -32.66 -45.61 -16.09
N GLU A 3 -31.70 -44.83 -15.60
CA GLU A 3 -31.12 -43.55 -16.01
C GLU A 3 -29.72 -43.39 -15.36
N LYS A 4 -28.90 -42.57 -16.00
CA LYS A 4 -27.58 -42.11 -15.59
C LYS A 4 -27.73 -41.07 -14.46
N SER A 5 -26.85 -41.09 -13.46
CA SER A 5 -26.46 -39.85 -12.77
C SER A 5 -25.01 -39.96 -12.30
N GLU A 6 -24.13 -39.57 -13.22
CA GLU A 6 -22.84 -38.96 -12.88
C GLU A 6 -23.12 -37.73 -12.02
N ASN A 7 -22.61 -37.71 -10.78
CA ASN A 7 -22.48 -36.46 -10.05
C ASN A 7 -20.98 -36.24 -9.78
N GLY A 8 -20.32 -35.63 -10.75
CA GLY A 8 -18.99 -35.05 -10.60
C GLY A 8 -19.05 -33.90 -9.58
N SER A 9 -18.98 -34.26 -8.31
CA SER A 9 -18.90 -33.28 -7.23
C SER A 9 -17.45 -32.79 -7.14
N MET A 10 -17.29 -31.50 -7.41
CA MET A 10 -16.08 -30.73 -7.17
C MET A 10 -15.57 -31.00 -5.74
N GLN A 11 -14.48 -31.77 -5.61
CA GLN A 11 -13.86 -32.13 -4.32
C GLN A 11 -13.09 -30.91 -3.77
N VAL A 12 -13.80 -29.83 -3.44
CA VAL A 12 -13.23 -28.73 -2.67
C VAL A 12 -13.25 -29.14 -1.21
N ASP A 13 -12.07 -29.27 -0.61
CA ASP A 13 -11.97 -29.58 0.81
C ASP A 13 -12.49 -28.39 1.64
N VAL A 14 -13.72 -28.54 2.14
CA VAL A 14 -14.40 -27.53 2.95
C VAL A 14 -13.63 -27.23 4.25
N LYS A 15 -12.84 -28.18 4.77
CA LYS A 15 -11.99 -27.95 5.94
C LYS A 15 -10.85 -27.01 5.60
N LEU A 16 -10.18 -27.24 4.46
CA LEU A 16 -9.10 -26.38 3.98
C LEU A 16 -9.59 -24.94 3.74
N VAL A 17 -10.72 -24.77 3.05
CA VAL A 17 -11.30 -23.43 2.82
C VAL A 17 -11.62 -22.71 4.14
N ARG A 18 -12.12 -23.43 5.14
CA ARG A 18 -12.42 -22.88 6.47
C ARG A 18 -11.17 -22.49 7.23
N GLU A 19 -10.10 -23.28 7.13
CA GLU A 19 -8.80 -22.93 7.74
C GLU A 19 -8.20 -21.69 7.06
N LEU A 20 -8.21 -21.62 5.74
CA LEU A 20 -7.76 -20.44 4.99
C LEU A 20 -8.55 -19.18 5.36
N ALA A 21 -9.87 -19.28 5.52
CA ALA A 21 -10.70 -18.16 5.98
C ALA A 21 -10.32 -17.69 7.39
N LYS A 22 -10.10 -18.63 8.34
CA LYS A 22 -9.64 -18.29 9.70
C LYS A 22 -8.27 -17.63 9.69
N MET A 23 -7.35 -18.11 8.85
CA MET A 23 -6.03 -17.51 8.70
C MET A 23 -6.13 -16.11 8.10
N LEU A 24 -6.97 -15.90 7.09
CA LEU A 24 -7.22 -14.59 6.49
C LEU A 24 -7.71 -13.57 7.53
N ASP A 25 -8.61 -13.98 8.43
CA ASP A 25 -9.07 -13.11 9.52
C ASP A 25 -8.00 -12.89 10.61
N ALA A 26 -7.27 -13.93 11.03
CA ALA A 26 -6.23 -13.82 12.05
C ALA A 26 -5.01 -12.98 11.62
N THR A 27 -4.70 -13.01 10.32
CA THR A 27 -3.58 -12.25 9.72
C THR A 27 -4.03 -10.89 9.15
N ASN A 28 -5.33 -10.60 9.21
CA ASN A 28 -5.96 -9.42 8.63
C ASN A 28 -5.58 -9.17 7.17
N LEU A 29 -5.39 -10.24 6.40
CA LEU A 29 -5.10 -10.19 4.98
C LEU A 29 -6.39 -9.99 4.18
N THR A 30 -6.28 -9.39 2.99
CA THR A 30 -7.43 -9.19 2.10
C THR A 30 -7.70 -10.44 1.25
N GLU A 31 -6.67 -11.23 0.95
CA GLU A 31 -6.78 -12.47 0.19
C GLU A 31 -5.67 -13.48 0.52
N ILE A 32 -5.97 -14.76 0.31
CA ILE A 32 -5.03 -15.88 0.36
C ILE A 32 -5.27 -16.76 -0.86
N GLU A 33 -4.20 -17.04 -1.63
CA GLU A 33 -4.21 -17.96 -2.77
C GLU A 33 -3.23 -19.11 -2.52
N VAL A 34 -3.69 -20.35 -2.73
CA VAL A 34 -2.87 -21.55 -2.63
C VAL A 34 -2.98 -22.34 -3.92
N ALA A 35 -1.83 -22.73 -4.47
CA ALA A 35 -1.72 -23.56 -5.66
C ALA A 35 -1.11 -24.93 -5.29
N ASP A 36 -1.73 -26.01 -5.73
CA ASP A 36 -1.26 -27.38 -5.58
C ASP A 36 -1.39 -28.13 -6.92
N GLY A 37 -0.28 -28.17 -7.67
CA GLY A 37 -0.26 -28.65 -9.05
C GLY A 37 -1.16 -27.82 -9.96
N GLU A 38 -2.22 -28.45 -10.49
CA GLU A 38 -3.21 -27.79 -11.35
C GLU A 38 -4.35 -27.11 -10.55
N ARG A 39 -4.39 -27.30 -9.23
CA ARG A 39 -5.48 -26.79 -8.38
C ARG A 39 -5.10 -25.44 -7.81
N ARG A 40 -6.02 -24.47 -7.90
CA ARG A 40 -5.87 -23.13 -7.31
C ARG A 40 -7.09 -22.79 -6.47
N ILE A 41 -6.88 -22.46 -5.21
CA ILE A 41 -7.92 -22.02 -4.27
C ILE A 41 -7.61 -20.57 -3.87
N ARG A 42 -8.55 -19.66 -4.11
CA ARG A 42 -8.46 -18.25 -3.71
C ARG A 42 -9.58 -17.92 -2.73
N VAL A 43 -9.22 -17.39 -1.57
CA VAL A 43 -10.15 -16.87 -0.56
C VAL A 43 -9.90 -15.38 -0.44
N ALA A 44 -10.92 -14.55 -0.69
CA ALA A 44 -10.81 -13.10 -0.66
C ALA A 44 -11.95 -12.47 0.14
N ARG A 45 -11.64 -11.42 0.89
CA ARG A 45 -12.65 -10.58 1.54
C ARG A 45 -13.27 -9.68 0.48
N LYS A 46 -14.60 -9.71 0.35
CA LYS A 46 -15.31 -8.80 -0.56
C LYS A 46 -15.15 -7.37 -0.01
N PRO A 47 -14.50 -6.44 -0.72
CA PRO A 47 -14.51 -5.05 -0.28
C PRO A 47 -15.97 -4.57 -0.32
N ALA A 48 -16.39 -3.86 0.73
CA ALA A 48 -17.65 -3.14 0.70
C ALA A 48 -17.58 -2.19 -0.50
N ALA A 49 -18.51 -2.33 -1.44
CA ALA A 49 -18.62 -1.44 -2.59
C ALA A 49 -18.87 -0.03 -2.06
N GLN A 50 -17.82 0.79 -2.01
CA GLN A 50 -17.96 2.22 -1.83
C GLN A 50 -18.34 2.78 -3.19
N ASN A 51 -19.65 2.86 -3.41
CA ASN A 51 -20.23 3.62 -4.50
C ASN A 51 -19.87 5.09 -4.28
N ALA A 52 -18.75 5.55 -4.84
CA ALA A 52 -18.41 6.95 -4.88
C ALA A 52 -19.21 7.61 -6.01
N THR A 53 -20.29 8.29 -5.64
CA THR A 53 -20.96 9.29 -6.47
C THR A 53 -20.01 10.45 -6.70
N PHE A 54 -19.55 10.63 -7.94
CA PHE A 54 -18.80 11.80 -8.37
C PHE A 54 -19.73 13.03 -8.36
N ALA A 55 -19.45 14.00 -7.49
CA ALA A 55 -20.01 15.35 -7.59
C ALA A 55 -19.08 16.20 -8.48
N ALA A 56 -19.60 16.70 -9.59
CA ALA A 56 -18.88 17.58 -10.50
C ALA A 56 -18.70 18.98 -9.86
N PRO A 57 -17.50 19.58 -9.90
CA PRO A 57 -17.32 20.95 -9.43
C PRO A 57 -17.96 21.96 -10.40
N ALA A 58 -18.71 22.90 -9.82
CA ALA A 58 -19.35 24.02 -10.52
C ALA A 58 -18.30 25.00 -11.06
N ALA A 59 -18.50 25.46 -12.29
CA ALA A 59 -17.66 26.47 -12.94
C ALA A 59 -17.85 27.85 -12.29
N SER A 60 -16.77 28.41 -11.75
CA SER A 60 -16.72 29.81 -11.29
C SER A 60 -16.35 30.74 -12.45
N ALA A 61 -17.15 31.80 -12.63
CA ALA A 61 -17.00 32.83 -13.64
C ALA A 61 -15.71 33.69 -13.46
N PRO A 62 -15.15 34.25 -14.55
CA PRO A 62 -13.94 35.07 -14.47
C PRO A 62 -14.25 36.47 -13.93
N ALA A 63 -13.57 36.87 -12.85
CA ALA A 63 -13.55 38.24 -12.35
C ALA A 63 -12.39 39.04 -12.98
N ALA A 64 -12.61 40.34 -13.07
CA ALA A 64 -11.89 41.31 -13.88
C ALA A 64 -10.40 41.51 -13.55
N ILE A 65 -9.67 41.91 -14.59
CA ILE A 65 -8.25 42.27 -14.62
C ILE A 65 -8.01 43.54 -13.79
N ALA A 66 -7.07 43.47 -12.85
CA ALA A 66 -6.46 44.62 -12.19
C ALA A 66 -4.94 44.66 -12.49
N ALA A 67 -4.43 45.87 -12.61
CA ALA A 67 -3.12 46.29 -13.12
C ALA A 67 -1.89 45.66 -12.41
N PRO A 68 -0.71 45.62 -13.08
CA PRO A 68 0.48 44.97 -12.53
C PRO A 68 1.09 45.82 -11.40
N ALA A 69 1.19 45.22 -10.21
CA ALA A 69 1.98 45.73 -9.10
C ALA A 69 3.25 44.88 -8.92
N ALA A 70 4.30 45.58 -8.51
CA ALA A 70 5.71 45.19 -8.32
C ALA A 70 6.01 43.70 -8.07
N ALA A 71 7.04 43.23 -8.77
CA ALA A 71 7.66 41.92 -8.60
C ALA A 71 8.13 41.68 -7.15
N PRO A 72 7.87 40.49 -6.56
CA PRO A 72 8.51 40.12 -5.32
C PRO A 72 9.97 39.73 -5.58
N VAL A 73 10.84 40.30 -4.77
CA VAL A 73 12.24 39.89 -4.58
C VAL A 73 12.28 38.41 -4.20
N ALA A 74 13.04 37.63 -4.97
CA ALA A 74 13.29 36.21 -4.73
C ALA A 74 13.96 36.01 -3.36
N ALA A 75 13.33 35.21 -2.51
CA ALA A 75 13.98 34.64 -1.34
C ALA A 75 15.12 33.70 -1.78
N PRO A 76 16.25 33.62 -1.04
CA PRO A 76 17.32 32.70 -1.38
C PRO A 76 16.80 31.26 -1.36
N ALA A 77 17.01 30.53 -2.44
CA ALA A 77 16.78 29.10 -2.48
C ALA A 77 17.67 28.43 -1.43
N ALA A 78 17.06 27.57 -0.60
CA ALA A 78 17.81 26.67 0.27
C ALA A 78 18.77 25.84 -0.59
N PRO A 79 20.03 25.59 -0.14
CA PRO A 79 20.96 24.77 -0.90
C PRO A 79 20.33 23.41 -1.17
N ALA A 80 20.26 23.03 -2.45
CA ALA A 80 19.99 21.65 -2.80
C ALA A 80 21.11 20.81 -2.17
N ALA A 81 20.74 19.89 -1.27
CA ALA A 81 21.70 18.99 -0.66
C ALA A 81 22.45 18.25 -1.77
N GLU A 82 23.79 18.36 -1.74
CA GLU A 82 24.70 17.61 -2.60
C GLU A 82 24.24 16.15 -2.68
N ALA A 83 23.98 15.67 -3.90
CA ALA A 83 23.63 14.27 -4.11
C ALA A 83 24.81 13.42 -3.64
N ALA A 84 24.61 12.72 -2.53
CA ALA A 84 25.56 11.74 -2.02
C ALA A 84 25.95 10.75 -3.14
N PRO A 85 27.18 10.22 -3.15
CA PRO A 85 27.65 9.28 -4.15
C PRO A 85 26.63 8.14 -4.32
N ALA A 86 26.40 7.72 -5.57
CA ALA A 86 25.42 6.69 -5.90
C ALA A 86 25.70 5.43 -5.07
N ALA A 87 24.91 5.24 -4.01
CA ALA A 87 25.04 4.09 -3.14
C ALA A 87 24.72 2.84 -3.96
N ASP A 88 25.47 1.76 -3.73
CA ASP A 88 25.13 0.46 -4.31
C ASP A 88 23.79 0.00 -3.73
N HIS A 89 22.74 0.11 -4.55
CA HIS A 89 21.37 -0.21 -4.17
C HIS A 89 20.99 -1.66 -4.48
N ALA A 90 21.94 -2.53 -4.82
CA ALA A 90 21.66 -3.92 -5.20
C ALA A 90 20.81 -4.67 -4.15
N ASN A 91 21.02 -4.39 -2.86
CA ASN A 91 20.27 -4.98 -1.75
C ASN A 91 19.33 -3.99 -1.04
N ALA A 92 18.97 -2.87 -1.68
CA ALA A 92 18.13 -1.87 -1.06
C ALA A 92 16.67 -2.37 -0.93
N ILE A 93 16.10 -2.20 0.27
CA ILE A 93 14.67 -2.38 0.49
C ILE A 93 13.97 -1.12 0.00
N LYS A 94 13.25 -1.24 -1.12
CA LYS A 94 12.55 -0.11 -1.75
C LYS A 94 11.21 0.16 -1.06
N SER A 95 10.80 1.42 -1.01
CA SER A 95 9.46 1.77 -0.54
C SER A 95 8.40 1.21 -1.48
N PRO A 96 7.34 0.55 -0.97
CA PRO A 96 6.25 0.04 -1.79
C PRO A 96 5.23 1.12 -2.17
N MET A 97 5.30 2.30 -1.55
CA MET A 97 4.35 3.41 -1.76
C MET A 97 5.04 4.78 -1.65
N VAL A 98 4.37 5.81 -2.17
CA VAL A 98 4.78 7.20 -1.97
C VAL A 98 4.27 7.68 -0.62
N GLY A 99 5.13 8.34 0.15
CA GLY A 99 4.78 8.83 1.48
C GLY A 99 5.94 9.53 2.17
N THR A 100 5.72 9.89 3.43
CA THR A 100 6.72 10.51 4.32
C THR A 100 7.44 9.43 5.13
N CYS A 101 8.76 9.45 5.16
CA CYS A 101 9.58 8.49 5.93
C CYS A 101 9.84 9.00 7.35
N TYR A 102 9.55 8.17 8.35
CA TYR A 102 9.93 8.40 9.75
C TYR A 102 10.85 7.29 10.26
N LEU A 103 11.97 7.70 10.85
CA LEU A 103 12.97 6.78 11.41
C LEU A 103 12.67 6.37 12.86
N SER A 104 11.75 7.06 13.52
CA SER A 104 11.28 6.81 14.90
C SER A 104 9.76 6.65 14.92
N PRO A 105 9.21 5.92 15.91
CA PRO A 105 7.75 5.75 16.04
C PRO A 105 7.03 7.04 16.46
N GLU A 106 7.71 7.94 17.15
CA GLU A 106 7.21 9.25 17.61
C GLU A 106 8.39 10.23 17.77
N PRO A 107 8.15 11.55 17.87
CA PRO A 107 9.20 12.57 17.79
C PRO A 107 10.32 12.46 18.83
N GLU A 108 10.01 12.00 20.04
CA GLU A 108 10.98 11.88 21.15
C GLU A 108 11.52 10.44 21.31
N ALA A 109 11.03 9.49 20.52
CA ALA A 109 11.48 8.10 20.58
C ALA A 109 12.77 7.88 19.79
N PRO A 110 13.60 6.89 20.21
CA PRO A 110 14.77 6.48 19.44
C PRO A 110 14.38 5.93 18.07
N THR A 111 15.34 5.97 17.15
CA THR A 111 15.15 5.40 15.81
C THR A 111 15.00 3.88 15.88
N PHE A 112 14.27 3.31 14.93
CA PHE A 112 14.07 1.86 14.84
C PHE A 112 15.38 1.09 14.67
N VAL A 113 16.31 1.63 13.88
CA VAL A 113 17.63 1.05 13.59
C VAL A 113 18.67 2.15 13.40
N LYS A 114 19.94 1.78 13.52
CA LYS A 114 21.13 2.62 13.24
C LYS A 114 22.05 1.91 12.26
N VAL A 115 22.95 2.68 11.65
CA VAL A 115 23.97 2.12 10.76
C VAL A 115 24.89 1.19 11.55
N GLY A 116 25.10 -0.02 11.03
CA GLY A 116 25.87 -1.07 11.69
C GLY A 116 25.03 -2.07 12.49
N ASP A 117 23.74 -1.80 12.70
CA ASP A 117 22.85 -2.75 13.36
C ASP A 117 22.59 -3.98 12.47
N SER A 118 22.58 -5.16 13.10
CA SER A 118 22.08 -6.38 12.46
C SER A 118 20.56 -6.43 12.56
N VAL A 119 19.89 -6.66 11.44
CA VAL A 119 18.41 -6.71 11.36
C VAL A 119 17.93 -8.10 10.93
N LYS A 120 16.72 -8.48 11.35
CA LYS A 120 16.09 -9.77 11.01
C LYS A 120 14.82 -9.59 10.19
N ALA A 121 14.43 -10.65 9.48
CA ALA A 121 13.16 -10.66 8.75
C ALA A 121 11.99 -10.33 9.68
N GLY A 122 11.12 -9.41 9.23
CA GLY A 122 9.96 -8.92 10.00
C GLY A 122 10.26 -7.81 11.01
N GLN A 123 11.52 -7.37 11.15
CA GLN A 123 11.85 -6.21 11.98
C GLN A 123 11.46 -4.90 11.29
N THR A 124 10.81 -3.99 12.02
CA THR A 124 10.50 -2.63 11.56
C THR A 124 11.78 -1.82 11.42
N LEU A 125 12.00 -1.23 10.23
CA LEU A 125 13.18 -0.39 9.94
C LEU A 125 12.86 1.11 9.94
N LEU A 126 11.67 1.46 9.47
CA LEU A 126 11.13 2.82 9.38
C LEU A 126 9.62 2.74 9.16
N ILE A 127 8.94 3.87 9.32
CA ILE A 127 7.54 4.03 8.96
C ILE A 127 7.46 4.86 7.68
N VAL A 128 6.57 4.47 6.76
CA VAL A 128 6.16 5.30 5.62
C VAL A 128 4.70 5.71 5.82
N GLU A 129 4.46 7.00 6.01
CA GLU A 129 3.11 7.55 6.06
C GLU A 129 2.66 7.94 4.65
N ALA A 130 1.71 7.20 4.11
CA ALA A 130 1.00 7.59 2.89
C ALA A 130 -0.16 8.51 3.26
N MET A 131 -0.11 9.77 2.82
CA MET A 131 -1.23 10.69 2.96
C MET A 131 -2.40 10.20 2.08
N LYS A 132 -3.43 9.67 2.74
CA LYS A 132 -4.77 9.33 2.21
C LYS A 132 -4.77 8.72 0.80
N VAL A 133 -4.61 7.40 0.74
CA VAL A 133 -4.87 6.60 -0.46
C VAL A 133 -6.38 6.58 -0.71
N MET A 134 -6.84 7.05 -1.87
CA MET A 134 -8.23 6.87 -2.33
C MET A 134 -8.41 5.51 -2.99
#